data_AF-A0A9D1GZA2-F1
#
_entry.id   AF-A0A9D1GZA2-F1
#
_cell.length_a   1.000
_cell.length_b   1.000
_cell.length_c   1.000
_cell.angle_alpha   90.00
_cell.angle_beta   90.00
_cell.angle_gamma   90.00
#
_symmetry.space_group_name_H-M   'P 1'
#
loop_
_entity.id
_entity.type
_entity.pdbx_description
1 polymer ?
#
loop_
_entity_poly.entity_id
_entity_poly.type
_entity_poly.pdbx_seq_one_letter_code
_entity_poly.pdbx_strand_id
1 'polypeptide(L)'
;MWSQRDVVSYALQRRSTLEALRRPSRTLTPSEACDADPMLIRAALHHGEPAAVGCPICDDPRLSTLNYVFGDQLGQYSGRIKATGELEEMAHEYGEFKVVVVEVCTECGWNHMIQSYLLGDGVKRRPPRRQPTVEDIYG
;
A
#
# COMPACT_ATOMS: atom_id res chain seq x y z
N MET A 1 20.37 -3.05 -7.08
CA MET A 1 19.53 -3.78 -6.12
C MET A 1 19.29 -2.85 -4.94
N TRP A 2 18.20 -2.10 -4.95
CA TRP A 2 17.84 -1.29 -3.79
C TRP A 2 17.15 -2.15 -2.75
N SER A 3 17.69 -2.11 -1.55
CA SER A 3 17.10 -2.74 -0.38
C SER A 3 15.94 -1.87 0.11
N GLN A 4 14.80 -2.50 0.37
CA GLN A 4 13.75 -1.87 1.17
C GLN A 4 14.35 -1.41 2.50
N ARG A 5 14.14 -0.15 2.86
CA ARG A 5 14.62 0.46 4.11
C ARG A 5 13.45 0.67 5.06
N ASP A 6 13.75 0.79 6.36
CA ASP A 6 12.77 1.05 7.42
C ASP A 6 11.49 0.21 7.29
N VAL A 7 11.69 -1.09 7.05
CA VAL A 7 10.60 -2.03 6.83
C VAL A 7 9.86 -2.26 8.15
N VAL A 8 8.59 -1.87 8.17
CA VAL A 8 7.66 -2.13 9.27
C VAL A 8 6.63 -3.13 8.80
N SER A 9 6.59 -4.29 9.44
CA SER A 9 5.55 -5.30 9.22
C SER A 9 4.43 -5.13 10.24
N TYR A 10 3.19 -5.14 9.76
CA TYR A 10 1.98 -5.05 10.59
C TYR A 10 1.34 -6.43 10.81
N ALA A 11 2.06 -7.52 10.54
CA ALA A 11 1.54 -8.89 10.67
C ALA A 11 1.04 -9.24 12.08
N LEU A 12 1.68 -8.69 13.13
CA LEU A 12 1.23 -8.89 14.51
C LEU A 12 -0.10 -8.19 14.79
N GLN A 13 -0.27 -6.96 14.29
CA GLN A 13 -1.53 -6.22 14.40
C GLN A 13 -2.64 -6.95 13.65
N ARG A 14 -2.35 -7.39 12.42
CA ARG A 14 -3.26 -8.21 11.61
C ARG A 14 -3.73 -9.45 12.36
N ARG A 15 -2.79 -10.22 12.92
CA ARG A 15 -3.10 -11.42 13.69
C ARG A 15 -3.95 -11.08 14.92
N SER A 16 -3.63 -10.01 15.64
CA SER A 16 -4.42 -9.57 16.79
C SER A 16 -5.87 -9.24 16.41
N THR A 17 -6.10 -8.55 15.29
CA THR A 17 -7.45 -8.24 14.79
C THR A 17 -8.22 -9.52 14.45
N LEU A 18 -7.57 -10.46 13.75
CA LEU A 18 -8.20 -11.75 13.40
C LEU A 18 -8.51 -12.59 14.65
N GLU A 19 -7.63 -12.59 15.64
CA GLU A 19 -7.89 -13.26 16.93
C GLU A 19 -9.06 -12.62 17.67
N ALA A 20 -9.17 -11.29 17.68
CA ALA A 20 -10.27 -10.57 18.32
C ALA A 20 -11.63 -10.92 17.70
N LEU A 21 -11.69 -11.18 16.39
CA LEU A 21 -12.89 -11.62 15.68
C LEU A 21 -13.26 -13.09 15.96
N ARG A 22 -12.26 -13.95 16.18
CA ARG A 22 -12.43 -15.39 16.42
C ARG A 22 -12.77 -15.74 17.86
N ARG A 23 -12.45 -14.87 18.83
CA ARG A 23 -12.70 -15.13 20.26
C ARG A 23 -14.21 -15.25 20.55
N PRO A 24 -14.63 -16.15 21.46
CA PRO A 24 -16.04 -16.30 21.84
C PRO A 24 -16.63 -15.02 22.44
N SER A 25 -15.84 -14.32 23.25
CA SER A 25 -16.14 -12.96 23.69
C SER A 25 -15.69 -11.97 22.60
N ARG A 26 -16.55 -11.73 21.60
CA ARG A 26 -16.23 -10.80 20.51
C ARG A 26 -16.10 -9.38 21.05
N THR A 27 -14.87 -8.88 21.09
CA THR A 27 -14.58 -7.45 21.34
C THR A 27 -14.64 -6.64 20.05
N LEU A 28 -14.59 -7.30 18.89
CA LEU A 28 -14.70 -6.72 17.57
C LEU A 28 -15.72 -7.51 16.76
N THR A 29 -16.58 -6.82 16.03
CA THR A 29 -17.56 -7.42 15.12
C THR A 29 -17.03 -7.48 13.68
N PRO A 30 -17.50 -8.43 12.85
CA PRO A 30 -17.10 -8.46 11.43
C PRO A 30 -17.42 -7.15 10.69
N SER A 31 -18.50 -6.45 11.03
CA SER A 31 -18.84 -5.15 10.44
C SER A 31 -17.86 -4.03 10.81
N GLU A 32 -17.26 -4.08 11.99
CA GLU A 32 -16.23 -3.12 12.41
C GLU A 32 -14.86 -3.43 11.81
N ALA A 33 -14.60 -4.70 11.48
CA ALA A 33 -13.35 -5.13 10.85
C ALA A 33 -13.39 -5.06 9.32
N CYS A 34 -14.59 -5.10 8.75
CA CYS A 34 -14.84 -5.02 7.33
C CYS A 34 -15.50 -3.70 6.97
N ASP A 35 -14.82 -2.61 7.30
CA ASP A 35 -15.29 -1.23 7.16
C ASP A 35 -14.59 -0.48 6.01
N ALA A 36 -14.00 -1.20 5.05
CA ALA A 36 -13.31 -0.59 3.92
C ALA A 36 -14.20 0.43 3.19
N ASP A 37 -13.70 1.66 3.06
CA ASP A 37 -14.38 2.73 2.35
C ASP A 37 -14.64 2.33 0.88
N PRO A 38 -15.80 2.68 0.29
CA PRO A 38 -16.11 2.35 -1.10
C PRO A 38 -15.05 2.78 -2.12
N MET A 39 -14.31 3.86 -1.86
CA MET A 39 -13.21 4.31 -2.71
C MET A 39 -11.99 3.40 -2.61
N LEU A 40 -11.73 2.83 -1.43
CA LEU A 40 -10.67 1.83 -1.23
C LEU A 40 -11.01 0.51 -1.94
N ILE A 41 -12.28 0.09 -1.88
CA ILE A 41 -12.77 -1.08 -2.64
C ILE A 41 -12.62 -0.85 -4.14
N ARG A 42 -13.01 0.34 -4.64
CA ARG A 42 -12.84 0.70 -6.06
C ARG A 42 -11.36 0.72 -6.47
N ALA A 43 -10.49 1.24 -5.61
CA ALA A 43 -9.05 1.18 -5.83
C ALA A 43 -8.55 -0.26 -5.94
N ALA A 44 -8.98 -1.16 -5.05
CA ALA A 44 -8.62 -2.58 -5.09
C ALA A 44 -9.09 -3.27 -6.38
N LEU A 45 -10.28 -2.92 -6.89
CA LEU A 45 -10.82 -3.48 -8.12
C LEU A 45 -10.05 -3.07 -9.39
N HIS A 46 -9.52 -1.85 -9.44
CA HIS A 46 -8.88 -1.30 -10.65
C HIS A 46 -7.35 -1.26 -10.60
N HIS A 47 -6.77 -1.20 -9.40
CA HIS A 47 -5.33 -1.02 -9.20
C HIS A 47 -4.74 -2.04 -8.22
N GLY A 48 -5.54 -2.96 -7.68
CA GLY A 48 -5.09 -3.98 -6.76
C GLY A 48 -4.40 -5.15 -7.47
N GLU A 49 -3.34 -5.66 -6.84
CA GLU A 49 -2.67 -6.88 -7.26
C GLU A 49 -3.24 -8.07 -6.47
N PRO A 50 -3.56 -9.21 -7.11
CA PRO A 50 -4.16 -10.35 -6.41
C PRO A 50 -3.23 -10.86 -5.31
N ALA A 51 -3.75 -11.01 -4.10
CA ALA A 51 -3.02 -11.61 -2.99
C ALA A 51 -2.87 -13.12 -3.20
N ALA A 52 -1.78 -13.70 -2.70
CA ALA A 52 -1.55 -15.15 -2.78
C ALA A 52 -2.46 -15.99 -1.87
N VAL A 53 -3.17 -15.34 -0.95
CA VAL A 53 -4.04 -15.96 0.05
C VAL A 53 -5.45 -15.40 -0.06
N GLY A 54 -6.45 -16.22 0.26
CA GLY A 54 -7.84 -15.79 0.34
C GLY A 54 -8.11 -14.84 1.50
N CYS A 55 -9.26 -14.18 1.47
CA CYS A 55 -9.68 -13.27 2.53
C CYS A 55 -9.77 -14.01 3.87
N PRO A 56 -9.15 -13.51 4.96
CA PRO A 56 -9.15 -14.20 6.25
C PRO A 56 -10.51 -14.18 6.96
N ILE A 57 -11.49 -13.44 6.44
CA ILE A 57 -12.84 -13.28 7.01
C ILE A 57 -13.87 -14.13 6.25
N CYS A 58 -13.97 -13.96 4.92
CA CYS A 58 -14.97 -14.63 4.10
C CYS A 58 -14.43 -15.76 3.21
N ASP A 59 -13.12 -16.02 3.25
CA ASP A 59 -12.41 -17.02 2.43
C ASP A 59 -12.50 -16.79 0.92
N ASP A 60 -12.98 -15.61 0.49
CA ASP A 60 -13.09 -15.26 -0.92
C ASP A 60 -11.71 -15.02 -1.54
N PRO A 61 -11.44 -15.52 -2.76
CA PRO A 61 -10.16 -15.33 -3.45
C PRO A 61 -9.93 -13.89 -3.94
N ARG A 62 -10.94 -13.01 -3.93
CA ARG A 62 -10.84 -11.58 -4.32
C ARG A 62 -10.25 -10.73 -3.20
N LEU A 63 -9.11 -11.17 -2.67
CA LEU A 63 -8.25 -10.36 -1.81
C LEU A 63 -7.17 -9.74 -2.69
N SER A 64 -7.07 -8.42 -2.66
CA SER A 64 -6.08 -7.67 -3.43
C SER A 64 -5.18 -6.87 -2.51
N THR A 65 -3.98 -6.56 -3.00
CA THR A 65 -2.99 -5.73 -2.33
C THR A 65 -2.82 -4.43 -3.09
N LEU A 66 -2.84 -3.31 -2.39
CA LEU A 66 -2.63 -1.97 -2.92
C LEU A 66 -1.33 -1.39 -2.36
N ASN A 67 -0.50 -0.81 -3.22
CA ASN A 67 0.69 -0.10 -2.81
C ASN A 67 0.47 1.41 -2.96
N TYR A 68 0.26 2.09 -1.84
CA TYR A 68 0.21 3.54 -1.79
C TYR A 68 1.60 4.12 -1.64
N VAL A 69 1.93 5.11 -2.47
CA VAL A 69 3.22 5.81 -2.41
C VAL A 69 3.07 7.18 -1.80
N PHE A 70 3.96 7.56 -0.89
CA PHE A 70 3.98 8.84 -0.20
C PHE A 70 5.39 9.39 -0.14
N GLY A 71 5.56 10.70 -0.30
CA GLY A 71 6.87 11.33 -0.10
C GLY A 71 6.92 12.74 -0.69
N ASP A 72 7.71 13.60 -0.06
CA ASP A 72 7.85 15.00 -0.49
C ASP A 72 8.47 15.09 -1.89
N GLN A 73 9.35 14.15 -2.23
CA GLN A 73 10.00 14.07 -3.54
C GLN A 73 9.06 13.62 -4.66
N LEU A 74 7.91 13.02 -4.33
CA LEU A 74 6.90 12.66 -5.32
C LEU A 74 6.03 13.86 -5.73
N GLY A 75 6.02 14.93 -4.94
CA GLY A 75 5.17 16.10 -5.17
C GLY A 75 3.70 15.69 -5.38
N GLN A 76 3.16 16.01 -6.55
CA GLN A 76 1.77 15.70 -6.94
C GLN A 76 1.44 14.21 -7.12
N TYR A 77 2.46 13.34 -7.13
CA TYR A 77 2.30 11.89 -7.22
C TYR A 77 2.21 11.22 -5.85
N SER A 78 2.43 11.97 -4.76
CA SER A 78 2.21 11.49 -3.40
C SER A 78 0.73 11.15 -3.16
N GLY A 79 0.47 10.04 -2.48
CA GLY A 79 -0.86 9.49 -2.22
C GLY A 79 -1.46 8.65 -3.34
N ARG A 80 -0.73 8.40 -4.43
CA ARG A 80 -1.22 7.56 -5.54
C ARG A 80 -0.96 6.08 -5.29
N ILE A 81 -1.68 5.24 -6.03
CA ILE A 81 -1.47 3.79 -6.06
C ILE A 81 -0.56 3.46 -7.22
N LYS A 82 0.38 2.53 -6.99
CA LYS A 82 1.36 2.08 -7.98
C LYS A 82 1.48 0.57 -7.98
N ALA A 83 1.65 -0.01 -9.17
CA ALA A 83 1.93 -1.43 -9.30
C ALA A 83 3.35 -1.73 -8.79
N THR A 84 3.58 -2.96 -8.32
CA THR A 84 4.87 -3.39 -7.78
C THR A 84 6.02 -3.20 -8.78
N GLY A 85 5.76 -3.40 -10.08
CA GLY A 85 6.74 -3.13 -11.14
C GLY A 85 7.08 -1.64 -11.30
N GLU A 86 6.09 -0.74 -11.16
CA GLU A 86 6.34 0.71 -11.21
C GLU A 86 7.18 1.18 -10.02
N LEU A 87 7.06 0.55 -8.86
CA LEU A 87 7.83 0.92 -7.66
C LEU A 87 9.34 0.75 -7.85
N GLU A 88 9.75 -0.25 -8.63
CA GLU A 88 11.17 -0.48 -8.94
C GLU A 88 11.73 0.65 -9.81
N GLU A 89 11.01 1.02 -10.87
CA GLU A 89 11.36 2.17 -11.73
C GLU A 89 11.39 3.48 -10.92
N MET A 90 10.39 3.69 -10.07
CA MET A 90 10.33 4.86 -9.19
C MET A 90 11.50 4.89 -8.20
N ALA A 91 12.02 3.74 -7.74
CA ALA A 91 13.20 3.71 -6.90
C ALA A 91 14.47 4.18 -7.64
N HIS A 92 14.51 4.11 -8.98
CA HIS A 92 15.56 4.72 -9.80
C HIS A 92 15.40 6.24 -9.94
N GLU A 93 14.16 6.72 -10.06
CA GLU A 93 13.86 8.12 -10.35
C GLU A 93 13.87 9.01 -9.09
N TYR A 94 13.30 8.50 -8.00
CA TYR A 94 13.12 9.24 -6.76
C TYR A 94 14.14 8.81 -5.71
N GLY A 95 14.69 9.78 -5.00
CA GLY A 95 15.68 9.48 -3.97
C GLY A 95 15.09 8.89 -2.69
N GLU A 96 13.87 9.26 -2.30
CA GLU A 96 13.19 8.61 -1.18
C GLU A 96 11.67 8.75 -1.26
N PHE A 97 10.96 7.65 -1.09
CA PHE A 97 9.52 7.61 -0.87
C PHE A 97 9.11 6.42 -0.03
N LYS A 98 8.00 6.58 0.70
CA LYS A 98 7.36 5.56 1.52
C LYS A 98 6.31 4.81 0.71
N VAL A 99 6.37 3.50 0.74
CA VAL A 99 5.34 2.60 0.24
C VAL A 99 4.56 2.06 1.44
N VAL A 100 3.24 2.09 1.34
CA VAL A 100 2.31 1.52 2.31
C VAL A 100 1.47 0.48 1.59
N VAL A 101 1.59 -0.77 2.06
CA VAL A 101 0.94 -1.92 1.46
C VAL A 101 -0.32 -2.25 2.27
N VAL A 102 -1.46 -2.21 1.59
CA VAL A 102 -2.78 -2.45 2.19
C VAL A 102 -3.45 -3.61 1.47
N GLU A 103 -3.85 -4.65 2.21
CA GLU A 103 -4.73 -5.69 1.67
C GLU A 103 -6.19 -5.23 1.78
N VAL A 104 -7.00 -5.55 0.78
CA VAL A 104 -8.42 -5.19 0.70
C VAL A 104 -9.20 -6.33 0.04
N CYS A 105 -10.27 -6.79 0.68
CA CYS A 105 -11.22 -7.73 0.11
C CYS A 105 -12.39 -6.98 -0.51
N THR A 106 -12.64 -7.20 -1.80
CA THR A 106 -13.70 -6.49 -2.52
C THR A 106 -15.10 -7.01 -2.23
N GLU A 107 -15.20 -8.20 -1.61
CA GLU A 107 -16.49 -8.83 -1.29
C GLU A 107 -17.00 -8.46 0.09
N CYS A 108 -16.21 -8.70 1.13
CA CYS A 108 -16.65 -8.44 2.50
C CYS A 108 -16.30 -7.05 3.02
N GLY A 109 -15.35 -6.35 2.39
CA GLY A 109 -14.86 -5.04 2.85
C GLY A 109 -13.76 -5.12 3.91
N TRP A 110 -13.11 -6.28 4.09
CA TRP A 110 -11.91 -6.38 4.94
C TRP A 110 -10.78 -5.51 4.38
N ASN A 111 -10.12 -4.73 5.22
CA ASN A 111 -8.87 -4.06 4.87
C ASN A 111 -7.86 -4.07 6.02
N HIS A 112 -6.58 -4.20 5.68
CA HIS A 112 -5.51 -4.11 6.67
C HIS A 112 -4.21 -3.61 6.05
N MET A 113 -3.51 -2.71 6.75
CA MET A 113 -2.14 -2.38 6.38
C MET A 113 -1.24 -3.56 6.77
N ILE A 114 -0.49 -4.13 5.82
CA ILE A 114 0.34 -5.33 6.08
C ILE A 114 1.82 -5.00 6.17
N GLN A 115 2.28 -3.98 5.46
CA GLN A 115 3.67 -3.56 5.44
C GLN A 115 3.79 -2.07 5.11
N SER A 116 4.82 -1.42 5.64
CA SER A 116 5.30 -0.15 5.09
C SER A 116 6.82 -0.14 5.02
N TYR A 117 7.38 0.51 4.01
CA TYR A 117 8.83 0.56 3.81
C TYR A 117 9.20 1.79 2.99
N LEU A 118 10.47 2.19 3.07
CA LEU A 118 11.05 3.23 2.22
C LEU A 118 11.76 2.59 1.02
N LEU A 119 11.60 3.21 -0.14
CA LEU A 119 12.34 2.94 -1.38
C LEU A 119 13.12 4.17 -1.82
N GLY A 120 14.18 3.92 -2.59
CA GLY A 120 15.12 4.92 -3.09
C GLY A 120 16.51 4.80 -2.46
N ASP A 121 17.37 5.76 -2.76
CA ASP A 121 18.77 5.83 -2.29
C ASP A 121 18.96 6.67 -1.01
N GLY A 122 17.91 7.32 -0.52
CA GLY A 122 17.92 8.21 0.64
C GLY A 122 18.52 9.59 0.37
N VAL A 123 18.92 9.89 -0.86
CA VAL A 123 19.48 11.18 -1.23
C VAL A 123 18.33 12.13 -1.60
N LYS A 124 18.25 13.28 -0.94
CA LYS A 124 17.17 14.23 -1.21
C LYS A 124 17.31 14.89 -2.58
N ARG A 125 16.44 14.53 -3.53
CA ARG A 125 16.31 15.18 -4.85
C ARG A 125 15.17 16.20 -4.85
N ARG A 126 15.22 17.16 -5.79
CA ARG A 126 14.08 18.07 -6.02
C ARG A 126 12.91 17.27 -6.60
N PRO A 127 11.67 17.50 -6.13
CA PRO A 127 10.50 16.85 -6.70
C PRO A 127 10.31 17.22 -8.18
N PRO A 128 9.87 16.29 -9.03
CA PRO A 128 9.68 16.55 -10.45
C PRO A 128 8.55 17.57 -10.64
N ARG A 129 8.76 18.48 -11.60
CA ARG A 129 7.76 19.48 -11.99
C ARG A 129 6.71 18.83 -12.89
N ARG A 130 5.52 19.46 -12.94
CA ARG A 130 4.34 19.00 -13.68
C ARG A 130 4.58 18.83 -15.20
N GLN A 131 5.56 19.54 -15.76
CA GLN A 131 6.13 19.34 -17.09
C GLN A 131 7.65 19.40 -16.96
N PRO A 132 8.40 18.44 -17.55
CA PRO A 132 9.85 18.54 -17.65
C PRO A 132 10.22 19.79 -18.44
N THR A 133 11.09 20.62 -17.87
CA THR A 133 11.68 21.76 -18.55
C THR A 133 13.02 21.37 -19.16
N VAL A 134 13.52 22.12 -20.15
CA VAL A 134 14.82 21.86 -20.79
C VAL A 134 15.96 21.78 -19.76
N GLU A 135 15.85 22.53 -18.67
CA GLU A 135 16.77 22.52 -17.53
C GLU A 135 16.83 21.18 -16.79
N ASP A 136 15.76 20.38 -16.83
CA ASP A 136 15.69 19.06 -16.18
C ASP A 136 16.27 17.94 -17.10
N ILE A 137 16.45 18.20 -18.39
CA ILE A 137 16.94 17.23 -19.40
C ILE A 137 18.45 17.40 -19.65
N TYR A 138 18.95 18.64 -19.57
CA TYR A 138 20.33 19.00 -19.91
C TYR A 138 21.14 19.56 -18.72
N GLY A 139 20.55 19.61 -17.52
CA GLY A 139 21.15 20.16 -16.30
C GLY A 139 21.87 19.14 -15.43
#